data_AF-A0A540M8V6-F1
#
_entry.id   AF-A0A540M8V6-F1
#
_cell.length_a   1.000
_cell.length_b   1.000
_cell.length_c   1.000
_cell.angle_alpha   90.00
_cell.angle_beta   90.00
_cell.angle_gamma   90.00
#
_symmetry.space_group_name_H-M   'P 1'
#
loop_
_entity.id
_entity.type
_entity.pdbx_description
1 polymer ?
#
loop_
_entity_poly.entity_id
_entity_poly.type
_entity_poly.pdbx_seq_one_letter_code
_entity_poly.pdbx_strand_id
1 'polypeptide(L)'
;MYATIPKHVVGLIKLPKGPSVSVAAEKMAESIQAIKAKVCERLAYTNAKFKVAIDQHRRSHVFQVGDAVMVFLRKERFPVGTYSKVKPHKYGPYKILQKINDNAYVVDLPSFMSISPTFNVADLFEF
;
A
#
# COMPACT_ATOMS: atom_id res chain seq x y z
N MET A 1 -10.47 -1.61 -2.48
CA MET A 1 -11.93 -1.41 -2.42
C MET A 1 -12.19 0.01 -1.97
N TYR A 2 -12.70 0.88 -2.84
CA TYR A 2 -12.95 2.29 -2.47
C TYR A 2 -14.42 2.45 -2.09
N ALA A 3 -14.78 2.00 -0.90
CA ALA A 3 -16.01 2.48 -0.26
C ALA A 3 -15.67 3.85 0.35
N THR A 4 -16.25 4.92 -0.20
CA THR A 4 -16.09 6.26 0.37
C THR A 4 -16.71 6.25 1.77
N ILE A 5 -15.87 6.30 2.80
CA ILE A 5 -16.30 6.38 4.19
C ILE A 5 -17.00 7.73 4.38
N PRO A 6 -18.25 7.77 4.85
CA PRO A 6 -18.95 9.02 5.11
C PRO A 6 -18.15 9.83 6.14
N LYS A 7 -17.72 11.04 5.75
CA LYS A 7 -16.88 11.90 6.61
C LYS A 7 -17.64 12.50 7.80
N HIS A 8 -18.96 12.32 7.86
CA HIS A 8 -19.82 12.98 8.84
C HIS A 8 -21.02 12.09 9.20
N VAL A 9 -21.40 12.06 10.49
CA VAL A 9 -22.53 11.25 11.04
C VAL A 9 -23.85 11.56 10.32
N VAL A 10 -24.04 12.81 9.90
CA VAL A 10 -25.24 13.24 9.15
C VAL A 10 -25.41 12.49 7.82
N GLY A 11 -24.30 12.06 7.19
CA GLY A 11 -24.35 11.24 5.96
C GLY A 11 -24.79 9.80 6.18
N LEU A 12 -24.88 9.34 7.43
CA LEU A 12 -25.39 8.01 7.81
C LEU A 12 -26.88 8.03 8.18
N ILE A 13 -27.48 9.21 8.33
CA ILE A 13 -28.88 9.35 8.77
C ILE A 13 -29.80 9.02 7.59
N LYS A 14 -30.63 8.00 7.74
CA LYS A 14 -31.78 7.76 6.85
C LYS A 14 -32.79 8.88 7.09
N LEU A 15 -32.85 9.86 6.20
CA LEU A 15 -33.83 10.94 6.30
C LEU A 15 -35.26 10.37 6.26
N PRO A 16 -36.17 10.87 7.12
CA PRO A 16 -37.56 10.46 7.08
C PRO A 16 -38.17 10.81 5.71
N LYS A 17 -38.87 9.85 5.10
CA LYS A 17 -39.54 10.06 3.82
C LYS A 17 -40.70 11.03 4.04
N GLY A 18 -40.57 12.27 3.56
CA GLY A 18 -41.66 13.25 3.56
C GLY A 18 -42.81 12.83 2.62
N PRO A 19 -44.02 13.40 2.79
CA PRO A 19 -45.15 13.05 1.95
C PRO A 19 -44.93 13.62 0.54
N SER A 20 -44.93 12.71 -0.45
CA SER A 20 -44.65 12.91 -1.88
C SER A 20 -43.17 13.14 -2.24
N VAL A 21 -42.43 12.05 -2.43
CA VAL A 21 -41.21 12.06 -3.25
C VAL A 21 -41.67 12.16 -4.70
N SER A 22 -41.13 13.10 -5.48
CA SER A 22 -41.49 13.19 -6.90
C SER A 22 -40.99 11.93 -7.63
N VAL A 23 -41.83 11.34 -8.49
CA VAL A 23 -41.48 10.15 -9.29
C VAL A 23 -40.19 10.39 -10.10
N ALA A 24 -39.96 11.63 -10.53
CA ALA A 24 -38.73 12.03 -11.22
C ALA A 24 -37.49 11.96 -10.31
N ALA A 25 -37.63 12.33 -9.03
CA ALA A 25 -36.55 12.25 -8.05
C ALA A 25 -36.19 10.79 -7.70
N GLU A 26 -37.19 9.90 -7.60
CA GLU A 26 -36.95 8.46 -7.39
C GLU A 26 -36.21 7.83 -8.57
N LYS A 27 -36.67 8.10 -9.80
CA LYS A 27 -36.02 7.64 -11.03
C LYS A 27 -34.58 8.15 -11.15
N MET A 28 -34.33 9.41 -10.74
CA MET A 28 -32.98 9.97 -10.72
C MET A 28 -32.10 9.26 -9.68
N ALA A 29 -32.61 9.00 -8.48
CA ALA A 29 -31.86 8.30 -7.43
C ALA A 29 -31.48 6.88 -7.86
N GLU A 30 -32.41 6.13 -8.47
CA GLU A 30 -32.14 4.81 -9.05
C GLU A 30 -31.05 4.87 -10.13
N SER A 31 -31.11 5.87 -11.02
CA SER A 31 -30.09 6.06 -12.05
C SER A 31 -28.70 6.32 -11.47
N ILE A 32 -28.61 7.12 -10.39
CA ILE A 32 -27.35 7.42 -9.70
C ILE A 32 -26.79 6.16 -9.04
N GLN A 33 -27.64 5.35 -8.41
CA GLN A 33 -27.23 4.08 -7.81
C GLN A 33 -26.70 3.11 -8.87
N ALA A 34 -27.39 3.00 -10.01
CA ALA A 34 -26.97 2.15 -11.12
C ALA A 34 -25.63 2.61 -11.72
N ILE A 35 -25.44 3.93 -11.91
CA ILE A 35 -24.17 4.50 -12.37
C ILE A 35 -23.06 4.20 -11.37
N LYS A 36 -23.30 4.40 -10.08
CA LYS A 36 -22.31 4.13 -9.03
C LYS A 36 -21.90 2.66 -9.01
N ALA A 37 -22.86 1.74 -9.10
CA ALA A 37 -22.59 0.30 -9.19
C ALA A 37 -21.71 -0.03 -10.39
N LYS A 38 -22.05 0.50 -11.57
CA LYS A 38 -21.28 0.32 -12.82
C LYS A 38 -19.86 0.88 -12.73
N VAL A 39 -19.67 2.02 -12.07
CA VAL A 39 -18.35 2.61 -11.84
C VAL A 39 -17.53 1.73 -10.90
N CYS A 40 -18.11 1.28 -9.78
CA CYS A 40 -17.44 0.39 -8.84
C CYS A 40 -17.01 -0.93 -9.51
N GLU A 41 -17.87 -1.52 -10.33
CA GLU A 41 -17.57 -2.73 -11.08
C GLU A 41 -16.42 -2.51 -12.06
N ARG A 42 -16.46 -1.42 -12.85
CA ARG A 42 -15.38 -1.08 -13.78
C ARG A 42 -14.05 -0.87 -13.07
N LEU A 43 -14.05 -0.15 -11.95
CA LEU A 43 -12.83 0.07 -11.15
C LEU A 43 -12.29 -1.24 -10.58
N ALA A 44 -13.16 -2.15 -10.12
CA ALA A 44 -12.74 -3.45 -9.64
C ALA A 44 -12.09 -4.28 -10.78
N TYR A 45 -12.74 -4.31 -11.94
CA TYR A 45 -12.24 -5.01 -13.12
C TYR A 45 -10.90 -4.45 -13.61
N THR A 46 -10.78 -3.13 -13.75
CA THR A 46 -9.52 -2.50 -14.20
C THR A 46 -8.41 -2.74 -13.20
N ASN A 47 -8.66 -2.58 -11.89
CA ASN A 47 -7.67 -2.84 -10.84
C ASN A 47 -7.20 -4.30 -10.85
N ALA A 48 -8.11 -5.26 -11.03
CA ALA A 48 -7.75 -6.68 -11.15
C ALA A 48 -6.88 -6.93 -12.39
N LYS A 49 -7.23 -6.35 -13.54
CA LYS A 49 -6.43 -6.44 -14.77
C LYS A 49 -5.02 -5.87 -14.59
N PHE A 50 -4.91 -4.68 -14.00
CA PHE A 50 -3.61 -4.05 -13.74
C PHE A 50 -2.78 -4.83 -12.71
N LYS A 51 -3.41 -5.39 -11.68
CA LYS A 51 -2.74 -6.25 -10.70
C LYS A 51 -2.07 -7.44 -11.38
N VAL A 52 -2.78 -8.17 -12.24
CA VAL A 52 -2.24 -9.33 -12.97
C VAL A 52 -1.04 -8.93 -13.83
N ALA A 53 -1.14 -7.83 -14.58
CA ALA A 53 -0.04 -7.37 -15.44
C ALA A 53 1.20 -6.95 -14.64
N ILE A 54 1.01 -6.26 -13.51
CA ILE A 54 2.11 -5.82 -12.65
C ILE A 54 2.75 -7.01 -11.92
N ASP A 55 1.93 -7.92 -11.38
CA ASP A 55 2.41 -9.06 -10.60
C ASP A 55 3.27 -10.01 -11.46
N GLN A 56 3.03 -10.11 -12.78
CA GLN A 56 3.89 -10.86 -13.71
C GLN A 56 5.37 -10.41 -13.69
N HIS A 57 5.63 -9.14 -13.39
CA HIS A 57 6.97 -8.55 -13.41
C HIS A 57 7.58 -8.46 -12.00
N ARG A 58 6.81 -8.81 -10.96
CA ARG A 58 7.26 -8.69 -9.57
C ARG A 58 8.14 -9.89 -9.20
N ARG A 59 9.33 -9.62 -8.65
CA ARG A 59 10.14 -10.68 -8.02
C ARG A 59 9.44 -11.20 -6.78
N SER A 60 9.25 -12.51 -6.72
CA SER A 60 8.73 -13.21 -5.53
C SER A 60 9.90 -13.65 -4.64
N HIS A 61 10.53 -12.70 -3.93
CA HIS A 61 11.37 -13.06 -2.78
C HIS A 61 10.50 -12.96 -1.53
N VAL A 62 10.40 -14.04 -0.77
CA VAL A 62 9.69 -14.06 0.50
C VAL A 62 10.69 -14.46 1.55
N PHE A 63 10.91 -13.56 2.50
CA PHE A 63 11.80 -13.80 3.62
C PHE A 63 11.00 -14.16 4.88
N GLN A 64 11.64 -14.89 5.77
CA GLN A 64 11.12 -15.26 7.08
C GLN A 64 11.82 -14.46 8.18
N VAL A 65 11.20 -14.42 9.36
CA VAL A 65 11.84 -13.86 10.56
C VAL A 65 13.05 -14.72 10.92
N GLY A 66 14.20 -14.09 11.13
CA GLY A 66 15.47 -14.77 11.42
C GLY A 66 16.39 -14.93 10.21
N ASP A 67 15.89 -14.77 8.98
CA ASP A 67 16.72 -14.85 7.78
C ASP A 67 17.78 -13.75 7.76
N ALA A 68 18.98 -14.10 7.31
CA ALA A 68 20.07 -13.17 7.08
C ALA A 68 19.93 -12.54 5.70
N VAL A 69 19.80 -11.22 5.63
CA VAL A 69 19.60 -10.46 4.39
C VAL A 69 20.59 -9.32 4.28
N MET A 70 21.01 -9.03 3.06
CA MET A 70 21.73 -7.79 2.75
C MET A 70 20.75 -6.66 2.46
N VAL A 71 20.99 -5.50 3.06
CA VAL A 71 20.13 -4.32 2.89
C VAL A 71 20.75 -3.37 1.89
N PHE A 72 19.96 -2.95 0.90
CA PHE A 72 20.34 -1.91 -0.05
C PHE A 72 19.91 -0.52 0.46
N LEU A 73 20.88 0.33 0.76
CA LEU A 73 20.62 1.69 1.24
C LEU A 73 20.57 2.68 0.07
N ARG A 74 19.40 3.29 -0.14
CA ARG A 74 19.22 4.39 -1.09
C ARG A 74 19.81 5.69 -0.53
N LYS A 75 20.24 6.59 -1.41
CA LYS A 75 20.75 7.93 -1.06
C LYS A 75 19.85 8.70 -0.09
N GLU A 76 18.53 8.53 -0.21
CA GLU A 76 17.49 9.23 0.57
C GLU A 76 17.42 8.77 2.03
N ARG A 77 17.97 7.59 2.35
CA ARG A 77 17.96 7.05 3.71
C ARG A 77 19.18 7.48 4.53
N PHE A 78 20.22 8.01 3.89
CA PHE A 78 21.39 8.49 4.61
C PHE A 78 21.09 9.84 5.26
N PRO A 79 21.59 10.08 6.49
CA PRO A 79 21.61 11.42 7.05
C PRO A 79 22.33 12.39 6.12
N VAL A 80 21.87 13.64 6.11
CA VAL A 80 22.41 14.69 5.25
C VAL A 80 23.93 14.80 5.45
N GLY A 81 24.69 14.82 4.35
CA GLY A 81 26.16 14.87 4.37
C GLY A 81 26.89 13.54 4.58
N THR A 82 26.18 12.44 4.87
CA THR A 82 26.82 11.12 5.10
C THR A 82 26.96 10.29 3.81
N TYR A 83 26.17 10.62 2.78
CA TYR A 83 26.18 9.92 1.50
C TYR A 83 27.44 10.24 0.69
N SER A 84 28.10 9.20 0.17
CA SER A 84 29.19 9.32 -0.79
C SER A 84 29.01 8.28 -1.89
N LYS A 85 29.21 8.68 -3.14
CA LYS A 85 29.02 7.84 -4.34
C LYS A 85 29.96 6.63 -4.38
N VAL A 86 31.05 6.66 -3.61
CA VAL A 86 32.06 5.58 -3.56
C VAL A 86 31.71 4.52 -2.51
N LYS A 87 30.79 4.80 -1.58
CA LYS A 87 30.43 3.83 -0.54
C LYS A 87 29.68 2.64 -1.15
N PRO A 88 29.85 1.42 -0.59
CA PRO A 88 29.04 0.27 -1.00
C PRO A 88 27.56 0.59 -0.75
N HIS A 89 26.69 0.14 -1.64
CA HIS A 89 25.24 0.36 -1.48
C HIS A 89 24.55 -0.77 -0.71
N LYS A 90 25.15 -1.96 -0.67
CA LYS A 90 24.65 -3.12 0.09
C LYS A 90 25.41 -3.25 1.40
N TYR A 91 24.69 -3.45 2.49
CA TYR A 91 25.25 -3.53 3.84
C TYR A 91 24.79 -4.78 4.56
N GLY A 92 25.76 -5.41 5.25
CA GLY A 92 25.60 -6.49 6.23
C GLY A 92 24.96 -7.77 5.67
N PRO A 93 25.10 -8.89 6.39
CA PRO A 93 23.97 -9.73 6.71
C PRO A 93 23.32 -9.17 7.98
N TYR A 94 22.06 -8.74 7.87
CA TYR A 94 21.24 -8.38 9.01
C TYR A 94 20.09 -9.36 9.13
N LYS A 95 19.61 -9.57 10.35
CA LYS A 95 18.48 -10.47 10.59
C LYS A 95 17.16 -9.75 10.42
N ILE A 96 16.18 -10.42 9.83
CA ILE A 96 14.80 -9.92 9.85
C ILE A 96 14.21 -10.17 11.24
N LEU A 97 13.78 -9.10 11.90
CA LEU A 97 13.14 -9.15 13.22
C LEU A 97 11.63 -9.41 13.11
N GLN A 98 11.00 -8.80 12.11
CA GLN A 98 9.55 -8.87 11.95
C GLN A 98 9.16 -8.78 10.47
N LYS A 99 8.18 -9.61 10.08
CA LYS A 99 7.50 -9.51 8.79
C LYS A 99 6.19 -8.74 8.96
N ILE A 100 6.08 -7.57 8.33
CA ILE A 100 4.85 -6.77 8.35
C ILE A 100 3.91 -7.26 7.24
N ASN A 101 4.45 -7.44 6.04
CA ASN A 101 3.78 -8.07 4.90
C ASN A 101 4.85 -8.67 3.96
N ASP A 102 4.45 -9.36 2.89
CA ASP A 102 5.41 -9.96 1.94
C ASP A 102 6.34 -8.94 1.26
N ASN A 103 5.98 -7.66 1.28
CA ASN A 103 6.67 -6.56 0.65
C ASN A 103 7.49 -5.70 1.63
N ALA A 104 7.33 -5.87 2.95
CA ALA A 104 7.88 -4.97 3.96
C ALA A 104 8.29 -5.72 5.23
N TYR A 105 9.55 -5.53 5.62
CA TYR A 105 10.20 -6.24 6.71
C TYR A 105 10.92 -5.25 7.62
N VAL A 106 11.00 -5.57 8.92
CA VAL A 106 11.82 -4.87 9.90
C VAL A 106 13.12 -5.64 10.07
N VAL A 107 14.23 -4.95 9.88
CA VAL A 107 15.58 -5.52 9.91
C VAL A 107 16.30 -5.05 11.17
N ASP A 108 17.12 -5.92 11.74
CA ASP A 108 18.00 -5.63 12.88
C ASP A 108 19.16 -4.72 12.46
N LEU A 109 18.86 -3.43 12.30
CA LEU A 109 19.86 -2.42 11.96
C LEU A 109 20.49 -1.80 13.22
N PRO A 110 21.80 -1.51 13.19
CA PRO A 110 22.46 -0.82 14.29
C PRO A 110 21.90 0.58 14.52
N SER A 111 21.67 0.93 15.78
CA SER A 111 21.11 2.22 16.20
C SER A 111 21.95 3.42 15.77
N PHE A 112 23.29 3.27 15.67
CA PHE A 112 24.18 4.35 15.25
C PHE A 112 23.94 4.83 13.82
N MET A 113 23.29 4.02 12.97
CA MET A 113 23.11 4.36 11.56
C MET A 113 22.08 5.49 11.37
N SER A 114 21.20 5.73 12.36
CA SER A 114 20.11 6.73 12.27
C SER A 114 19.20 6.53 11.06
N ILE A 115 19.00 5.28 10.61
CA ILE A 115 18.14 4.92 9.48
C ILE A 115 16.92 4.15 10.00
N SER A 116 15.76 4.33 9.36
CA SER A 116 14.57 3.53 9.64
C SER A 116 14.82 2.04 9.37
N PRO A 117 14.51 1.14 10.32
CA PRO A 117 14.76 -0.31 10.20
C PRO A 117 13.79 -1.02 9.25
N THR A 118 12.79 -0.32 8.70
CA THR A 118 11.78 -0.91 7.82
C THR A 118 12.20 -0.83 6.35
N PHE A 119 12.28 -1.97 5.68
CA PHE A 119 12.72 -2.10 4.29
C PHE A 119 11.68 -2.75 3.42
N ASN A 120 11.65 -2.34 2.14
CA ASN A 120 10.88 -3.01 1.12
C ASN A 120 11.64 -4.26 0.64
N VAL A 121 10.92 -5.30 0.23
CA VAL A 121 11.52 -6.53 -0.33
C VAL A 121 12.46 -6.25 -1.52
N ALA A 122 12.20 -5.21 -2.30
CA ALA A 122 13.05 -4.80 -3.42
C ALA A 122 14.41 -4.24 -2.98
N ASP A 123 14.52 -3.78 -1.73
CA ASP A 123 15.76 -3.28 -1.14
C ASP A 123 16.45 -4.36 -0.27
N LEU A 124 15.95 -5.61 -0.26
CA LEU A 124 16.53 -6.74 0.46
C LEU A 124 17.07 -7.78 -0.52
N PHE A 125 18.20 -8.38 -0.16
CA PHE A 125 18.86 -9.43 -0.94
C PHE A 125 19.20 -10.62 -0.04
N GLU A 126 19.10 -11.82 -0.59
CA GLU A 126 19.62 -13.03 0.05
C GLU A 126 21.14 -12.89 0.24
N PHE A 127 21.63 -13.32 1.42
CA PHE A 127 23.05 -13.36 1.76
C PHE A 127 23.70 -14.65 1.28
#